data_AF-A0A924INV6-F1
#
_entry.id   AF-A0A924INV6-F1
#
_cell.length_a   1.000
_cell.length_b   1.000
_cell.length_c   1.000
_cell.angle_alpha   90.00
_cell.angle_beta   90.00
_cell.angle_gamma   90.00
#
_symmetry.space_group_name_H-M   'P 1'
#
loop_
_entity.id
_entity.type
_entity.pdbx_description
1 polymer ?
#
loop_
_entity_poly.entity_id
_entity_poly.type
_entity_poly.pdbx_seq_one_letter_code
_entity_poly.pdbx_strand_id
1 'polypeptide(L)'
;MRHTTAQRLRDEVVAMNIDNFIVRPKRRWVEQFAESAAWERLGTEERQLLTDEVAGLPSALVDDDIEAKQFDLLMLRLQLAVLRLEPSFAGLRDKVRHVAASLEDKASIPMIKAQLPLLQGLQTDAFWQDVTTPILEDVRRRLRALIRLIEKSRRQPVYSDFLDSLGVGTEIQLPVFDIGTDLDKFRAKVRLFLKAHEDLIAVQKLRRNKPLTAADLEALEGVLIASGVGTPGEFEQAKQASQGLGLFVRSLIGLESQAVADTFNAFQAGKTLTANQLEFIQLITAHLTQNGVMDPGLLYESPYTDLDPLGVEGIFGQAEVIDLLAVLDDVRRRALVS
;
A
#
# COMPACT_ATOMS: atom_id res chain seq x y z
N MET A 1 -24.67 -23.27 -18.14
CA MET A 1 -23.55 -22.37 -18.53
C MET A 1 -23.67 -22.08 -20.02
N ARG A 2 -23.28 -20.89 -20.48
CA ARG A 2 -23.25 -20.57 -21.92
C ARG A 2 -22.16 -21.46 -22.55
N HIS A 3 -22.52 -22.35 -23.48
CA HIS A 3 -21.62 -23.34 -24.11
C HIS A 3 -20.28 -22.74 -24.60
N THR A 4 -20.31 -21.48 -25.02
CA THR A 4 -19.14 -20.71 -25.45
C THR A 4 -18.07 -20.55 -24.37
N THR A 5 -18.44 -20.40 -23.09
CA THR A 5 -17.50 -20.27 -21.98
C THR A 5 -16.82 -21.59 -21.66
N ALA A 6 -17.57 -22.69 -21.66
CA ALA A 6 -17.04 -24.03 -21.39
C ALA A 6 -16.05 -24.47 -22.48
N GLN A 7 -16.38 -24.17 -23.74
CA GLN A 7 -15.49 -24.46 -24.87
C GLN A 7 -14.17 -23.70 -24.77
N ARG A 8 -14.21 -22.39 -24.45
CA ARG A 8 -12.99 -21.58 -24.29
C ARG A 8 -12.10 -22.10 -23.16
N LEU A 9 -12.67 -22.44 -22.01
CA LEU A 9 -11.91 -22.95 -20.86
C LEU A 9 -11.31 -24.32 -21.16
N ARG A 10 -12.03 -25.19 -21.86
CA ARG A 10 -11.47 -26.46 -22.35
C ARG A 10 -10.30 -26.22 -23.30
N ASP A 11 -10.44 -25.32 -24.26
CA ASP A 11 -9.38 -25.02 -25.23
C ASP A 11 -8.12 -24.46 -24.53
N GLU A 12 -8.28 -23.76 -23.41
CA GLU A 12 -7.19 -23.29 -22.54
C GLU A 12 -6.48 -24.44 -21.80
N VAL A 13 -7.23 -25.44 -21.31
CA VAL A 13 -6.68 -26.66 -20.66
C VAL A 13 -5.98 -27.56 -21.68
N VAL A 14 -6.54 -27.74 -22.87
CA VAL A 14 -5.95 -28.53 -23.96
C VAL A 14 -4.61 -27.93 -24.42
N ALA A 15 -4.48 -26.61 -24.38
CA ALA A 15 -3.26 -25.91 -24.76
C ALA A 15 -2.19 -25.89 -23.63
N MET A 16 -2.44 -26.48 -22.46
CA MET A 16 -1.41 -26.61 -21.42
C MET A 16 -0.35 -27.64 -21.83
N ASN A 17 0.92 -27.23 -21.78
CA ASN A 17 2.01 -28.13 -22.16
C ASN A 17 2.28 -29.16 -21.04
N ILE A 18 1.93 -30.42 -21.29
CA ILE A 18 2.07 -31.55 -20.37
C ILE A 18 3.55 -31.82 -20.02
N ASP A 19 4.49 -31.41 -20.88
CA ASP A 19 5.93 -31.55 -20.63
C ASP A 19 6.54 -30.42 -19.80
N ASN A 20 5.76 -29.37 -19.49
CA ASN A 20 6.21 -28.29 -18.62
C ASN A 20 6.34 -28.78 -17.16
N PHE A 21 7.45 -28.45 -16.49
CA PHE A 21 7.74 -28.87 -15.12
C PHE A 21 6.66 -28.48 -14.10
N ILE A 22 5.91 -27.40 -14.36
CA ILE A 22 4.80 -26.93 -13.50
C ILE A 22 3.53 -27.75 -13.75
N VAL A 23 3.32 -28.22 -14.98
CA VAL A 23 2.11 -28.96 -15.40
C VAL A 23 2.23 -30.45 -15.10
N ARG A 24 3.45 -31.00 -15.13
CA ARG A 24 3.74 -32.43 -14.87
C ARG A 24 3.15 -32.97 -13.55
N PRO A 25 3.29 -32.30 -12.39
CA PRO A 25 2.69 -32.76 -11.14
C PRO A 25 1.16 -32.85 -11.17
N LYS A 26 0.52 -32.04 -12.03
CA LYS A 26 -0.93 -31.92 -12.14
C LYS A 26 -1.50 -32.55 -13.42
N ARG A 27 -0.70 -33.35 -14.13
CA ARG A 27 -1.02 -33.96 -15.43
C ARG A 27 -2.35 -34.71 -15.46
N ARG A 28 -2.64 -35.49 -14.41
CA ARG A 28 -3.88 -36.27 -14.30
C ARG A 28 -5.13 -35.41 -14.45
N TRP A 29 -5.12 -34.22 -13.83
CA TRP A 29 -6.25 -33.29 -13.88
C TRP A 29 -6.36 -32.60 -15.24
N VAL A 30 -5.21 -32.21 -15.82
CA VAL A 30 -5.17 -31.60 -17.16
C VAL A 30 -5.70 -32.56 -18.23
N GLU A 31 -5.32 -33.84 -18.19
CA GLU A 31 -5.84 -34.86 -19.13
C GLU A 31 -7.34 -35.12 -18.92
N GLN A 32 -7.81 -35.19 -17.67
CA GLN A 32 -9.22 -35.38 -17.36
C GLN A 32 -10.10 -34.21 -17.87
N PHE A 33 -9.65 -32.96 -17.69
CA PHE A 33 -10.40 -31.78 -18.11
C PHE A 33 -10.12 -31.34 -19.55
N ALA A 34 -9.19 -32.00 -20.27
CA ALA A 34 -9.03 -31.85 -21.71
C ALA A 34 -10.16 -32.54 -22.50
N GLU A 35 -10.77 -33.60 -21.94
CA GLU A 35 -11.87 -34.31 -22.57
C GLU A 35 -13.17 -33.51 -22.58
N SER A 36 -13.90 -33.53 -23.70
CA SER A 36 -15.17 -32.79 -23.84
C SER A 36 -16.27 -33.29 -22.90
N ALA A 37 -16.26 -34.59 -22.56
CA ALA A 37 -17.25 -35.22 -21.69
C ALA A 37 -17.24 -34.65 -20.26
N ALA A 38 -16.06 -34.22 -19.77
CA ALA A 38 -15.91 -33.64 -18.44
C ALA A 38 -16.64 -32.28 -18.29
N TRP A 39 -16.84 -31.55 -19.41
CA TRP A 39 -17.50 -30.25 -19.42
C TRP A 39 -19.02 -30.33 -19.57
N GLU A 40 -19.57 -31.50 -19.89
CA GLU A 40 -21.03 -31.71 -20.00
C GLU A 40 -21.71 -31.77 -18.62
N ARG A 41 -20.98 -32.24 -17.59
CA ARG A 41 -21.47 -32.36 -16.21
C ARG A 41 -20.40 -31.93 -15.20
N LEU A 42 -20.26 -30.61 -15.01
CA LEU A 42 -19.42 -30.05 -13.96
C LEU A 42 -20.21 -29.97 -12.65
N GLY A 43 -19.93 -30.89 -11.72
CA GLY A 43 -20.40 -30.83 -10.33
C GLY A 43 -19.62 -29.79 -9.51
N THR A 44 -19.88 -29.76 -8.20
CA THR A 44 -19.25 -28.77 -7.30
C THR A 44 -17.80 -29.12 -6.99
N GLU A 45 -17.49 -30.41 -6.89
CA GLU A 45 -16.13 -30.92 -6.64
C GLU A 45 -15.22 -30.70 -7.85
N GLU A 46 -15.69 -30.96 -9.07
CA GLU A 46 -14.93 -30.74 -10.29
C GLU A 46 -14.61 -29.25 -10.52
N ARG A 47 -15.51 -28.35 -10.10
CA ARG A 47 -15.27 -26.90 -10.13
C ARG A 47 -14.18 -26.46 -9.15
N GLN A 48 -14.14 -27.04 -7.95
CA GLN A 48 -13.07 -26.77 -6.98
C GLN A 48 -11.72 -27.27 -7.51
N LEU A 49 -11.67 -28.50 -8.02
CA LEU A 49 -10.46 -29.07 -8.62
C LEU A 49 -9.95 -28.23 -9.80
N LEU A 50 -10.83 -27.75 -10.69
CA LEU A 50 -10.44 -26.85 -11.77
C LEU A 50 -9.87 -25.52 -11.27
N THR A 51 -10.38 -24.99 -10.16
CA THR A 51 -9.95 -23.71 -9.60
C THR A 51 -8.60 -23.82 -8.89
N ASP A 52 -8.43 -24.85 -8.07
CA ASP A 52 -7.24 -24.99 -7.22
C ASP A 52 -6.06 -25.62 -7.98
N GLU A 53 -6.36 -26.59 -8.85
CA GLU A 53 -5.33 -27.38 -9.51
C GLU A 53 -5.02 -26.93 -10.94
N VAL A 54 -6.00 -26.46 -11.72
CA VAL A 54 -5.84 -26.24 -13.17
C VAL A 54 -5.78 -24.75 -13.57
N ALA A 55 -6.55 -23.87 -12.94
CA ALA A 55 -6.70 -22.46 -13.35
C ALA A 55 -5.41 -21.60 -13.29
N GLY A 56 -4.38 -22.06 -12.58
CA GLY A 56 -3.09 -21.39 -12.46
C GLY A 56 -1.98 -21.93 -13.36
N LEU A 57 -2.26 -22.94 -14.19
CA LEU A 57 -1.21 -23.60 -14.98
C LEU A 57 -0.89 -22.83 -16.27
N PRO A 58 0.40 -22.80 -16.67
CA PRO A 58 0.82 -22.11 -17.88
C PRO A 58 0.24 -22.81 -19.12
N SER A 59 -0.65 -22.11 -19.81
CA SER A 59 -1.21 -22.53 -21.11
C SER A 59 -0.39 -21.93 -22.26
N ALA A 60 -0.19 -22.71 -23.32
CA ALA A 60 0.37 -22.23 -24.58
C ALA A 60 -0.68 -21.53 -25.46
N LEU A 61 -1.93 -21.44 -24.99
CA LEU A 61 -2.96 -20.65 -25.64
C LEU A 61 -2.56 -19.17 -25.55
N VAL A 62 -2.13 -18.61 -26.68
CA VAL A 62 -1.90 -17.17 -26.77
C VAL A 62 -3.24 -16.48 -26.74
N ASP A 63 -3.56 -15.88 -25.61
CA ASP A 63 -4.73 -15.03 -25.47
C ASP A 63 -4.46 -13.68 -26.13
N ASP A 64 -4.65 -13.62 -27.45
CA ASP A 64 -4.52 -12.39 -28.26
C ASP A 64 -5.62 -11.35 -27.98
N ASP A 65 -6.42 -11.54 -26.93
CA ASP A 65 -7.64 -10.78 -26.63
C ASP A 65 -7.52 -9.89 -25.38
N ILE A 66 -6.30 -9.67 -24.89
CA ILE A 66 -6.02 -8.88 -23.69
C ILE A 66 -6.66 -7.49 -23.79
N GLU A 67 -6.51 -6.81 -24.92
CA GLU A 67 -7.05 -5.47 -25.14
C GLU A 67 -8.59 -5.47 -25.12
N ALA A 68 -9.23 -6.50 -25.69
CA ALA A 68 -10.68 -6.66 -25.62
C ALA A 68 -11.16 -6.95 -24.20
N LYS A 69 -10.38 -7.70 -23.39
CA LYS A 69 -10.67 -7.95 -21.97
C LYS A 69 -10.48 -6.69 -21.11
N GLN A 70 -9.45 -5.89 -21.38
CA GLN A 70 -9.23 -4.62 -20.71
C GLN A 70 -10.36 -3.63 -20.99
N PHE A 71 -10.86 -3.60 -22.22
CA PHE A 71 -12.02 -2.79 -22.56
C PHE A 71 -13.31 -3.31 -21.94
N ASP A 72 -13.55 -4.63 -21.94
CA ASP A 72 -14.67 -5.21 -21.21
C ASP A 72 -14.66 -4.77 -19.74
N LEU A 73 -13.49 -4.85 -19.09
CA LEU A 73 -13.33 -4.41 -17.71
C LEU A 73 -13.64 -2.92 -17.54
N LEU A 74 -13.17 -2.08 -18.46
CA LEU A 74 -13.44 -0.65 -18.46
C LEU A 74 -14.94 -0.36 -18.58
N MET A 75 -15.63 -1.03 -19.51
CA MET A 75 -17.08 -0.86 -19.71
C MET A 75 -17.89 -1.39 -18.53
N LEU A 76 -17.50 -2.51 -17.92
CA LEU A 76 -18.14 -3.04 -16.72
C LEU A 76 -17.97 -2.11 -15.53
N ARG A 77 -16.77 -1.54 -15.34
CA ARG A 77 -16.52 -0.52 -14.31
C ARG A 77 -17.38 0.72 -14.53
N LEU A 78 -17.54 1.14 -15.78
CA LEU A 78 -18.38 2.28 -16.14
C LEU A 78 -19.86 2.01 -15.86
N GLN A 79 -20.37 0.81 -16.20
CA GLN A 79 -21.73 0.38 -15.85
C GLN A 79 -21.96 0.36 -14.34
N LEU A 80 -20.99 -0.15 -13.57
CA LEU A 80 -21.04 -0.12 -12.11
C LEU A 80 -21.05 1.30 -11.57
N ALA A 81 -20.22 2.19 -12.10
CA ALA A 81 -20.16 3.58 -11.70
C ALA A 81 -21.50 4.30 -11.95
N VAL A 82 -22.19 4.00 -13.05
CA VAL A 82 -23.54 4.53 -13.33
C VAL A 82 -24.57 4.00 -12.32
N LEU A 83 -24.55 2.70 -12.02
CA LEU A 83 -25.51 2.10 -11.08
C LEU A 83 -25.31 2.55 -9.63
N ARG A 84 -24.05 2.80 -9.25
CA ARG A 84 -23.65 3.16 -7.88
C ARG A 84 -23.46 4.66 -7.67
N LEU A 85 -23.63 5.47 -8.72
CA LEU A 85 -23.40 6.91 -8.70
C LEU A 85 -21.99 7.27 -8.20
N GLU A 86 -20.98 6.52 -8.66
CA GLU A 86 -19.59 6.72 -8.23
C GLU A 86 -18.94 7.94 -8.93
N PRO A 87 -18.08 8.70 -8.23
CA PRO A 87 -17.35 9.83 -8.82
C PRO A 87 -16.33 9.39 -9.89
N SER A 88 -16.00 8.09 -9.93
CA SER A 88 -15.13 7.47 -10.92
C SER A 88 -15.69 7.52 -12.35
N PHE A 89 -17.00 7.80 -12.51
CA PHE A 89 -17.68 7.86 -13.80
C PHE A 89 -17.02 8.84 -14.78
N ALA A 90 -16.65 10.04 -14.36
CA ALA A 90 -16.05 11.05 -15.24
C ALA A 90 -14.72 10.55 -15.84
N GLY A 91 -13.83 9.99 -15.01
CA GLY A 91 -12.55 9.46 -15.49
C GLY A 91 -12.70 8.20 -16.35
N LEU A 92 -13.70 7.35 -16.08
CA LEU A 92 -13.98 6.18 -16.90
C LEU A 92 -14.59 6.57 -18.26
N ARG A 93 -15.48 7.55 -18.28
CA ARG A 93 -16.06 8.15 -19.49
C ARG A 93 -14.97 8.70 -20.40
N ASP A 94 -14.03 9.47 -19.85
CA ASP A 94 -12.97 10.08 -20.64
C ASP A 94 -12.04 9.02 -21.25
N LYS A 95 -11.79 7.91 -20.54
CA LYS A 95 -11.08 6.76 -21.12
C LYS A 95 -11.85 6.11 -22.28
N VAL A 96 -13.18 5.98 -22.19
CA VAL A 96 -13.99 5.53 -23.35
C VAL A 96 -13.86 6.49 -24.51
N ARG A 97 -13.90 7.81 -24.27
CA ARG A 97 -13.72 8.83 -25.32
C ARG A 97 -12.38 8.67 -26.04
N HIS A 98 -11.30 8.44 -25.29
CA HIS A 98 -9.98 8.20 -25.89
C HIS A 98 -9.93 6.93 -26.74
N VAL A 99 -10.59 5.84 -26.31
CA VAL A 99 -10.70 4.62 -27.11
C VAL A 99 -11.51 4.88 -28.37
N ALA A 100 -12.62 5.63 -28.27
CA ALA A 100 -13.45 5.99 -29.41
C ALA A 100 -12.69 6.86 -30.44
N ALA A 101 -11.92 7.84 -29.96
CA ALA A 101 -11.07 8.67 -30.83
C ALA A 101 -9.98 7.85 -31.53
N SER A 102 -9.29 6.97 -30.80
CA SER A 102 -8.28 6.06 -31.36
C SER A 102 -8.85 5.13 -32.44
N LEU A 103 -10.11 4.71 -32.28
CA LEU A 103 -10.82 3.94 -33.30
C LEU A 103 -11.23 4.81 -34.49
N GLU A 104 -11.70 6.03 -34.26
CA GLU A 104 -12.06 6.97 -35.33
C GLU A 104 -10.88 7.33 -36.22
N ASP A 105 -9.66 7.45 -35.68
CA ASP A 105 -8.42 7.64 -36.45
C ASP A 105 -8.18 6.54 -37.51
N LYS A 106 -8.81 5.38 -37.33
CA LYS A 106 -8.77 4.22 -38.23
C LYS A 106 -10.04 4.09 -39.08
N ALA A 107 -10.77 5.18 -39.31
CA ALA A 107 -12.00 5.24 -40.12
C ALA A 107 -11.85 4.71 -41.57
N SER A 108 -10.62 4.53 -42.06
CA SER A 108 -10.34 3.87 -43.34
C SER A 108 -10.74 2.38 -43.35
N ILE A 109 -10.85 1.73 -42.20
CA ILE A 109 -11.26 0.32 -42.09
C ILE A 109 -12.79 0.22 -42.18
N PRO A 110 -13.37 -0.59 -43.10
CA PRO A 110 -14.83 -0.66 -43.33
C PRO A 110 -15.65 -0.98 -42.07
N MET A 111 -15.15 -1.86 -41.20
CA MET A 111 -15.84 -2.25 -39.96
C MET A 111 -15.91 -1.10 -38.94
N ILE A 112 -14.90 -0.23 -38.91
CA ILE A 112 -14.86 0.97 -38.06
C ILE A 112 -15.76 2.05 -38.68
N LYS A 113 -15.68 2.23 -40.01
CA LYS A 113 -16.52 3.17 -40.75
C LYS A 113 -18.02 2.94 -40.49
N ALA A 114 -18.43 1.67 -40.40
CA ALA A 114 -19.80 1.29 -40.07
C ALA A 114 -20.26 1.73 -38.66
N GLN A 115 -19.32 1.95 -37.73
CA GLN A 115 -19.59 2.39 -36.35
C GLN A 115 -19.24 3.87 -36.10
N LEU A 116 -18.86 4.65 -37.13
CA LEU A 116 -18.55 6.08 -36.99
C LEU A 116 -19.62 6.89 -36.25
N PRO A 117 -20.93 6.73 -36.53
CA PRO A 117 -21.96 7.47 -35.79
C PRO A 117 -21.93 7.21 -34.28
N LEU A 118 -21.60 5.98 -33.87
CA LEU A 118 -21.46 5.59 -32.48
C LEU A 118 -20.19 6.19 -31.86
N LEU A 119 -19.06 6.14 -32.57
CA LEU A 119 -17.78 6.69 -32.12
C LEU A 119 -17.84 8.21 -31.93
N GLN A 120 -18.50 8.92 -32.84
CA GLN A 120 -18.72 10.36 -32.73
C GLN A 120 -19.70 10.69 -31.60
N GLY A 121 -20.78 9.92 -31.46
CA GLY A 121 -21.71 10.04 -30.35
C GLY A 121 -21.01 9.94 -28.99
N LEU A 122 -20.17 8.93 -28.80
CA LEU A 122 -19.40 8.71 -27.56
C LEU A 122 -18.49 9.89 -27.18
N GLN A 123 -18.06 10.70 -28.14
CA GLN A 123 -17.20 11.87 -27.89
C GLN A 123 -17.99 13.13 -27.50
N THR A 124 -19.28 13.18 -27.80
CA THR A 124 -20.15 14.31 -27.42
C THR A 124 -20.66 14.17 -25.99
N ASP A 125 -20.81 15.29 -25.27
CA ASP A 125 -21.39 15.29 -23.93
C ASP A 125 -22.86 14.84 -23.91
N ALA A 126 -23.60 15.10 -24.99
CA ALA A 126 -25.02 14.76 -25.13
C ALA A 126 -25.28 13.24 -24.98
N PHE A 127 -24.37 12.39 -25.46
CA PHE A 127 -24.50 10.94 -25.33
C PHE A 127 -24.49 10.47 -23.85
N TRP A 128 -23.85 11.24 -22.97
CA TRP A 128 -23.60 10.83 -21.59
C TRP A 128 -24.62 11.36 -20.59
N GLN A 129 -25.49 12.29 -20.99
CA GLN A 129 -26.43 12.97 -20.06
C GLN A 129 -27.50 12.03 -19.50
N ASP A 130 -27.88 10.97 -20.22
CA ASP A 130 -28.88 9.97 -19.79
C ASP A 130 -28.41 8.53 -20.08
N VAL A 131 -27.11 8.26 -19.90
CA VAL A 131 -26.55 6.96 -20.25
C VAL A 131 -27.05 5.86 -19.30
N THR A 132 -27.54 4.76 -19.87
CA THR A 132 -28.04 3.60 -19.12
C THR A 132 -27.15 2.38 -19.30
N THR A 133 -27.24 1.42 -18.37
CA THR A 133 -26.44 0.19 -18.46
C THR A 133 -26.68 -0.62 -19.75
N PRO A 134 -27.91 -0.71 -20.31
CA PRO A 134 -28.10 -1.37 -21.61
C PRO A 134 -27.41 -0.65 -22.77
N ILE A 135 -27.36 0.69 -22.76
CA ILE A 135 -26.66 1.48 -23.78
C ILE A 135 -25.15 1.20 -23.73
N LEU A 136 -24.56 1.18 -22.52
CA LEU A 136 -23.15 0.84 -22.34
C LEU A 136 -22.84 -0.61 -22.74
N GLU A 137 -23.76 -1.54 -22.51
CA GLU A 137 -23.60 -2.93 -22.93
C GLU A 137 -23.62 -3.08 -24.46
N ASP A 138 -24.45 -2.31 -25.16
CA ASP A 138 -24.46 -2.26 -26.63
C ASP A 138 -23.13 -1.69 -27.17
N VAL A 139 -22.62 -0.61 -26.57
CA VAL A 139 -21.29 -0.05 -26.89
C VAL A 139 -20.20 -1.11 -26.70
N ARG A 140 -20.20 -1.82 -25.57
CA ARG A 140 -19.21 -2.87 -25.28
C ARG A 140 -19.21 -3.94 -26.37
N ARG A 141 -20.38 -4.44 -26.76
CA ARG A 141 -20.52 -5.50 -27.77
C ARG A 141 -20.05 -5.07 -29.15
N ARG A 142 -20.37 -3.85 -29.57
CA ARG A 142 -20.03 -3.32 -30.90
C ARG A 142 -18.56 -2.98 -31.04
N LEU A 143 -17.95 -2.42 -30.00
CA LEU A 143 -16.56 -1.99 -30.04
C LEU A 143 -15.56 -3.09 -29.67
N ARG A 144 -15.98 -4.13 -28.93
CA ARG A 144 -15.10 -5.23 -28.48
C ARG A 144 -14.18 -5.77 -29.57
N ALA A 145 -14.75 -6.15 -30.72
CA ALA A 145 -13.99 -6.77 -31.80
C ALA A 145 -13.09 -5.76 -32.54
N LEU A 146 -13.43 -4.47 -32.49
CA LEU A 146 -12.73 -3.41 -33.20
C LEU A 146 -11.48 -2.93 -32.45
N ILE A 147 -11.41 -3.13 -31.14
CA ILE A 147 -10.28 -2.66 -30.31
C ILE A 147 -8.96 -3.30 -30.70
N ARG A 148 -8.99 -4.54 -31.19
CA ARG A 148 -7.81 -5.23 -31.73
C ARG A 148 -7.18 -4.50 -32.92
N LEU A 149 -7.94 -3.64 -33.60
CA LEU A 149 -7.48 -2.88 -34.76
C LEU A 149 -6.76 -1.59 -34.38
N ILE A 150 -6.77 -1.23 -33.09
CA ILE A 150 -5.92 -0.16 -32.58
C ILE A 150 -4.50 -0.72 -32.62
N GLU A 151 -3.75 -0.36 -33.66
CA GLU A 151 -2.34 -0.70 -33.79
C GLU A 151 -1.63 -0.30 -32.50
N LYS A 152 -0.72 -1.17 -32.04
CA LYS A 152 0.24 -0.82 -30.99
C LYS A 152 1.16 0.25 -31.57
N SER A 153 0.69 1.51 -31.63
CA SER A 153 1.53 2.66 -31.93
C SER A 153 2.71 2.53 -30.98
N ARG A 154 3.90 2.30 -31.57
CA ARG A 154 5.17 2.02 -30.89
C ARG A 154 5.14 2.63 -29.51
N ARG A 155 4.95 1.80 -28.47
CA ARG A 155 5.35 2.21 -27.13
C ARG A 155 6.83 2.48 -27.28
N GLN A 156 7.21 3.75 -27.42
CA GLN A 156 8.62 4.11 -27.33
C GLN A 156 9.08 3.44 -26.04
N PRO A 157 10.14 2.60 -26.08
CA PRO A 157 10.69 2.09 -24.84
C PRO A 157 10.98 3.33 -24.00
N VAL A 158 10.23 3.48 -22.90
CA VAL A 158 10.48 4.54 -21.95
C VAL A 158 11.78 4.14 -21.28
N TYR A 159 12.89 4.57 -21.86
CA TYR A 159 14.14 4.68 -21.14
C TYR A 159 13.92 5.83 -20.18
N SER A 160 13.60 5.49 -18.94
CA SER A 160 13.55 6.46 -17.86
C SER A 160 14.97 6.81 -17.47
N ASP A 161 15.59 7.69 -18.25
CA ASP A 161 16.83 8.36 -17.85
C ASP A 161 16.41 9.65 -17.14
N PHE A 162 16.20 9.53 -15.82
CA PHE A 162 15.82 10.66 -14.98
C PHE A 162 17.05 11.54 -14.73
N LEU A 163 17.22 12.57 -15.54
CA LEU A 163 17.98 13.76 -15.13
C LEU A 163 16.98 14.78 -14.60
N ASP A 164 17.01 15.01 -13.29
CA ASP A 164 16.14 15.96 -12.61
C ASP A 164 16.32 17.37 -13.19
N SER A 165 15.27 17.88 -13.84
CA SER A 165 15.16 19.30 -14.15
C SER A 165 13.95 19.88 -13.41
N LEU A 166 14.24 20.63 -12.34
CA LEU A 166 13.23 21.37 -11.57
C LEU A 166 12.62 22.48 -12.45
N GLY A 167 11.37 22.27 -12.88
CA GLY A 167 10.55 23.33 -13.47
C GLY A 167 9.99 24.28 -12.40
N VAL A 168 9.51 25.45 -12.82
CA VAL A 168 8.89 26.43 -11.92
C VAL A 168 7.57 25.86 -11.41
N GLY A 169 7.48 25.60 -10.11
CA GLY A 169 6.32 24.96 -9.47
C GLY A 169 5.04 25.75 -9.67
N THR A 170 4.01 25.09 -10.19
CA THR A 170 2.64 25.63 -10.21
C THR A 170 1.88 25.06 -9.02
N GLU A 171 1.38 25.92 -8.13
CA GLU A 171 0.51 25.49 -7.04
C GLU A 171 -0.83 24.99 -7.60
N ILE A 172 -1.09 23.69 -7.43
CA ILE A 172 -2.39 23.09 -7.70
C ILE A 172 -3.01 22.75 -6.35
N GLN A 173 -4.13 23.40 -6.00
CA GLN A 173 -4.93 23.01 -4.84
C GLN A 173 -5.69 21.72 -5.17
N LEU A 174 -5.25 20.62 -4.56
CA LEU A 174 -5.93 19.32 -4.66
C LEU A 174 -7.12 19.26 -3.67
N PRO A 175 -8.24 18.63 -4.05
CA PRO A 175 -9.32 18.35 -3.11
C PRO A 175 -8.80 17.39 -2.02
N VAL A 176 -9.02 17.75 -0.76
CA VAL A 176 -8.65 16.96 0.41
C VAL A 176 -9.39 15.63 0.36
N PHE A 177 -8.70 14.57 -0.04
CA PHE A 177 -9.14 13.19 0.16
C PHE A 177 -8.45 12.65 1.41
N ASP A 178 -9.18 12.65 2.53
CA ASP A 178 -8.89 11.72 3.62
C ASP A 178 -9.27 10.31 3.15
N ILE A 179 -8.31 9.38 3.22
CA ILE A 179 -8.44 7.96 3.62
C ILE A 179 -7.17 7.21 3.13
N GLY A 180 -6.28 6.89 4.08
CA GLY A 180 -5.61 5.58 4.10
C GLY A 180 -4.20 5.42 3.51
N THR A 181 -3.50 6.47 3.07
CA THR A 181 -2.09 6.32 2.60
C THR A 181 -1.13 7.44 3.01
N ASP A 182 -1.57 8.39 3.85
CA ASP A 182 -0.77 9.59 4.19
C ASP A 182 -0.12 9.54 5.59
N LEU A 183 -0.34 8.51 6.43
CA LEU A 183 0.27 8.49 7.77
C LEU A 183 1.80 8.41 7.74
N ASP A 184 2.38 7.61 6.85
CA ASP A 184 3.84 7.52 6.73
C ASP A 184 4.45 8.80 6.16
N LYS A 185 3.74 9.46 5.24
CA LYS A 185 4.12 10.76 4.67
C LYS A 185 3.97 11.88 5.71
N PHE A 186 2.90 11.87 6.50
CA PHE A 186 2.71 12.76 7.64
C PHE A 186 3.84 12.58 8.66
N ARG A 187 4.14 11.33 9.06
CA ARG A 187 5.28 11.01 9.94
C ARG A 187 6.61 11.51 9.35
N ALA A 188 6.82 11.33 8.04
CA ALA A 188 8.02 11.82 7.37
C ALA A 188 8.10 13.37 7.35
N LYS A 189 6.99 14.07 7.10
CA LYS A 189 6.92 15.54 7.15
C LYS A 189 7.19 16.06 8.56
N VAL A 190 6.56 15.47 9.57
CA VAL A 190 6.78 15.82 10.98
C VAL A 190 8.23 15.58 11.36
N ARG A 191 8.81 14.43 11.00
CA ARG A 191 10.22 14.12 11.26
C ARG A 191 11.17 15.13 10.59
N LEU A 192 10.90 15.49 9.33
CA LEU A 192 11.71 16.46 8.60
C LEU A 192 11.64 17.84 9.28
N PHE A 193 10.45 18.28 9.66
CA PHE A 193 10.24 19.54 10.34
C PHE A 193 10.97 19.59 11.69
N LEU A 194 10.81 18.56 12.52
CA LEU A 194 11.47 18.48 13.83
C LEU A 194 13.00 18.47 13.71
N LYS A 195 13.54 17.87 12.64
CA LYS A 195 14.97 17.86 12.35
C LYS A 195 15.49 19.21 11.85
N ALA A 196 14.67 19.96 11.13
CA ALA A 196 15.00 21.33 10.72
C ALA A 196 14.91 22.33 11.89
N HIS A 197 14.06 22.03 12.88
CA HIS A 197 13.75 22.89 14.03
C HIS A 197 14.18 22.26 15.36
N GLU A 198 15.42 21.76 15.43
CA GLU A 198 16.03 21.25 16.66
C GLU A 198 16.35 22.36 17.69
N ASP A 199 16.21 23.62 17.30
CA ASP A 199 16.33 24.80 18.16
C ASP A 199 15.14 24.99 19.10
N LEU A 200 13.97 24.41 18.77
CA LEU A 200 12.78 24.48 19.62
C LEU A 200 13.03 23.84 20.99
N ILE A 201 12.76 24.60 22.05
CA ILE A 201 12.99 24.19 23.45
C ILE A 201 12.28 22.85 23.76
N ALA A 202 11.04 22.66 23.29
CA ALA A 202 10.29 21.43 23.49
C ALA A 202 10.97 20.21 22.83
N VAL A 203 11.50 20.37 21.62
CA VAL A 203 12.23 19.31 20.88
C VAL A 203 13.53 18.96 21.60
N GLN A 204 14.27 19.96 22.08
CA GLN A 204 15.49 19.74 22.85
C GLN A 204 15.23 19.01 24.16
N LYS A 205 14.17 19.40 24.90
CA LYS A 205 13.75 18.70 26.13
C LYS A 205 13.38 17.25 25.83
N LEU A 206 12.65 17.00 24.74
CA LEU A 206 12.27 15.65 24.32
C LEU A 206 13.48 14.77 23.99
N ARG A 207 14.49 15.29 23.27
CA ARG A 207 15.71 14.54 22.93
C ARG A 207 16.63 14.30 24.12
N ARG A 208 16.71 15.26 25.05
CA ARG A 208 17.57 15.19 26.25
C ARG A 208 16.91 14.50 27.45
N ASN A 209 15.78 13.83 27.23
CA ASN A 209 15.01 13.16 28.28
C ASN A 209 14.74 14.06 29.50
N LYS A 210 14.40 15.33 29.25
CA LYS A 210 14.01 16.32 30.28
C LYS A 210 12.48 16.37 30.38
N PRO A 211 11.91 16.65 31.58
CA PRO A 211 10.47 16.75 31.75
C PRO A 211 9.88 17.89 30.92
N LEU A 212 8.68 17.69 30.37
CA LEU A 212 7.94 18.69 29.62
C LEU A 212 6.78 19.26 30.45
N THR A 213 6.54 20.55 30.28
CA THR A 213 5.34 21.22 30.80
C THR A 213 4.22 21.17 29.76
N ALA A 214 2.97 21.33 30.18
CA ALA A 214 1.83 21.44 29.27
C ALA A 214 2.02 22.55 28.23
N ALA A 215 2.54 23.70 28.65
CA ALA A 215 2.82 24.84 27.77
C ALA A 215 3.87 24.52 26.69
N ASP A 216 4.88 23.67 26.99
CA ASP A 216 5.88 23.26 26.00
C ASP A 216 5.23 22.43 24.87
N LEU A 217 4.28 21.55 25.20
CA LEU A 217 3.60 20.71 24.22
C LEU A 217 2.56 21.48 23.41
N GLU A 218 1.80 22.38 24.05
CA GLU A 218 0.87 23.27 23.35
C GLU A 218 1.60 24.18 22.36
N ALA A 219 2.75 24.75 22.76
CA ALA A 219 3.58 25.55 21.86
C ALA A 219 4.12 24.72 20.69
N LEU A 220 4.58 23.50 20.95
CA LEU A 220 5.07 22.60 19.90
C LEU A 220 3.97 22.23 18.90
N GLU A 221 2.78 21.90 19.40
CA GLU A 221 1.61 21.61 18.57
C GLU A 221 1.21 22.82 17.70
N GLY A 222 1.14 24.00 18.31
CA GLY A 222 0.83 25.24 17.61
C GLY A 222 1.82 25.53 16.47
N VAL A 223 3.12 25.34 16.71
CA VAL A 223 4.16 25.53 15.69
C VAL A 223 4.03 24.50 14.56
N LEU A 224 3.75 23.23 14.87
CA LEU A 224 3.58 22.17 13.88
C LEU A 224 2.36 22.42 12.96
N ILE A 225 1.25 22.87 13.55
CA ILE A 225 0.02 23.21 12.81
C ILE A 225 0.22 24.49 11.98
N ALA A 226 0.81 25.53 12.57
CA ALA A 226 1.05 26.80 11.88
C ALA A 226 2.01 26.66 10.68
N SER A 227 2.91 25.68 10.75
CA SER A 227 3.86 25.38 9.67
C SER A 227 3.27 24.50 8.57
N GLY A 228 2.01 24.10 8.67
CA GLY A 228 1.32 23.29 7.66
C GLY A 228 1.85 21.86 7.53
N VAL A 229 2.53 21.34 8.57
CA VAL A 229 3.15 20.02 8.56
C VAL A 229 2.10 18.90 8.59
N GLY A 230 0.95 19.17 9.19
CA GLY A 230 -0.24 18.32 9.19
C GLY A 230 -1.47 19.04 9.69
N THR A 231 -2.62 18.38 9.57
CA THR A 231 -3.91 18.91 10.00
C THR A 231 -4.15 18.64 11.49
N PRO A 232 -4.99 19.44 12.18
CA PRO A 232 -5.38 19.15 13.56
C PRO A 232 -5.94 17.71 13.74
N GLY A 233 -6.65 17.18 12.74
CA GLY A 233 -7.18 15.81 12.77
C GLY A 233 -6.08 14.73 12.74
N GLU A 234 -5.02 14.93 11.96
CA GLU A 234 -3.87 14.01 11.92
C GLU A 234 -3.11 14.00 13.25
N PHE A 235 -2.95 15.17 13.89
CA PHE A 235 -2.33 15.26 15.21
C PHE A 235 -3.17 14.60 16.31
N GLU A 236 -4.50 14.73 16.26
CA GLU A 236 -5.38 14.03 17.20
C GLU A 236 -5.31 12.50 17.04
N GLN A 237 -5.29 12.00 15.81
CA GLN A 237 -5.09 10.57 15.55
C GLN A 237 -3.71 10.09 16.05
N ALA A 238 -2.66 10.88 15.84
CA ALA A 238 -1.32 10.56 16.31
C ALA A 238 -1.23 10.56 17.85
N LYS A 239 -1.86 11.52 18.53
CA LYS A 239 -1.95 11.55 19.99
C LYS A 239 -2.65 10.31 20.54
N GLN A 240 -3.75 9.89 19.92
CA GLN A 240 -4.48 8.69 20.33
C GLN A 240 -3.65 7.42 20.12
N ALA A 241 -2.96 7.30 18.98
CA ALA A 241 -2.15 6.12 18.66
C ALA A 241 -0.89 6.00 19.55
N SER A 242 -0.23 7.13 19.85
CA SER A 242 1.01 7.16 20.62
C SER A 242 0.83 7.52 22.10
N GLN A 243 -0.42 7.62 22.56
CA GLN A 243 -0.77 7.98 23.95
C GLN A 243 -0.19 9.34 24.40
N GLY A 244 -0.13 10.30 23.49
CA GLY A 244 0.32 11.66 23.75
C GLY A 244 1.27 12.20 22.68
N LEU A 245 1.28 13.54 22.54
CA LEU A 245 2.10 14.23 21.55
C LEU A 245 3.61 14.06 21.81
N GLY A 246 4.03 14.10 23.07
CA GLY A 246 5.45 13.94 23.42
C GLY A 246 6.01 12.57 23.08
N LEU A 247 5.25 11.50 23.31
CA LEU A 247 5.62 10.14 22.89
C LEU A 247 5.62 9.99 21.37
N PHE A 248 4.64 10.58 20.68
CA PHE A 248 4.62 10.61 19.21
C PHE A 248 5.88 11.28 18.65
N VAL A 249 6.18 12.51 19.08
CA VAL A 249 7.35 13.26 18.62
C VAL A 249 8.64 12.50 18.92
N ARG A 250 8.76 11.95 20.13
CA ARG A 250 9.94 11.17 20.54
C ARG A 250 10.11 9.90 19.71
N SER A 251 9.02 9.26 19.28
CA SER A 251 9.08 8.11 18.37
C SER A 251 9.61 8.43 16.97
N LEU A 252 9.59 9.70 16.56
CA LEU A 252 10.07 10.14 15.25
C LEU A 252 11.54 10.60 15.26
N ILE A 253 11.99 11.21 16.37
CA ILE A 253 13.32 11.84 16.47
C ILE A 253 14.33 11.04 17.29
N GLY A 254 13.87 10.11 18.13
CA GLY A 254 14.73 9.35 19.03
C GLY A 254 15.22 10.16 20.24
N LEU A 255 16.13 9.58 21.00
CA LEU A 255 16.81 10.22 22.13
C LEU A 255 18.27 10.52 21.80
N GLU A 256 18.83 11.53 22.46
CA GLU A 256 20.26 11.82 22.38
C GLU A 256 21.05 10.74 23.15
N SER A 257 22.09 10.17 22.53
CA SER A 257 22.86 9.05 23.10
C SER A 257 23.40 9.36 24.50
N GLN A 258 23.83 10.60 24.75
CA GLN A 258 24.30 11.02 26.07
C GLN A 258 23.17 11.00 27.11
N ALA A 259 21.96 11.44 26.75
CA ALA A 259 20.82 11.43 27.66
C ALA A 259 20.36 10.01 28.01
N VAL A 260 20.47 9.07 27.06
CA VAL A 260 20.21 7.66 27.31
C VAL A 260 21.28 7.08 28.25
N ALA A 261 22.56 7.32 27.95
CA ALA A 261 23.66 6.88 28.81
C ALA A 261 23.54 7.42 30.25
N ASP A 262 23.22 8.71 30.41
CA ASP A 262 23.00 9.35 31.71
C ASP A 262 21.87 8.68 32.50
N THR A 263 20.84 8.19 31.81
CA THR A 263 19.70 7.49 32.43
C THR A 263 20.12 6.11 32.95
N PHE A 264 20.96 5.38 32.21
CA PHE A 264 21.47 4.08 32.64
C PHE A 264 22.66 4.16 33.60
N ASN A 265 23.33 5.31 33.74
CA ASN A 265 24.44 5.47 34.69
C ASN A 265 24.03 5.12 36.13
N ALA A 266 22.82 5.50 36.55
CA ALA A 266 22.31 5.17 37.88
C ALA A 266 22.07 3.66 38.05
N PHE A 267 21.63 2.96 37.00
CA PHE A 267 21.43 1.51 37.01
C PHE A 267 22.75 0.74 37.06
N GLN A 268 23.77 1.24 36.37
CA GLN A 268 25.10 0.63 36.29
C GLN A 268 25.99 0.96 37.50
N ALA A 269 25.66 2.02 38.25
CA ALA A 269 26.45 2.48 39.39
C ALA A 269 26.58 1.39 40.46
N GLY A 270 27.83 0.98 40.75
CA GLY A 270 28.14 0.00 41.78
C GLY A 270 27.92 -1.46 41.39
N LYS A 271 27.58 -1.75 40.12
CA LYS A 271 27.42 -3.12 39.61
C LYS A 271 28.61 -3.52 38.73
N THR A 272 29.01 -4.79 38.79
CA THR A 272 29.94 -5.39 37.82
C THR A 272 29.13 -6.24 36.85
N LEU A 273 28.82 -5.64 35.71
CA LEU A 273 27.98 -6.29 34.70
C LEU A 273 28.76 -7.34 33.91
N THR A 274 28.08 -8.44 33.57
CA THR A 274 28.63 -9.46 32.66
C THR A 274 28.62 -8.96 31.21
N ALA A 275 29.33 -9.64 30.32
CA ALA A 275 29.35 -9.30 28.89
C ALA A 275 27.93 -9.28 28.29
N ASN A 276 27.11 -10.31 28.59
CA ASN A 276 25.73 -10.40 28.10
C ASN A 276 24.85 -9.27 28.67
N GLN A 277 25.02 -8.92 29.95
CA GLN A 277 24.27 -7.81 30.56
C GLN A 277 24.63 -6.46 29.92
N LEU A 278 25.92 -6.24 29.63
CA LEU A 278 26.38 -5.03 28.96
C LEU A 278 25.82 -4.93 27.53
N GLU A 279 25.86 -6.04 26.78
CA GLU A 279 25.29 -6.13 25.43
C GLU A 279 23.77 -5.88 25.44
N PHE A 280 23.05 -6.44 26.41
CA PHE A 280 21.62 -6.21 26.59
C PHE A 280 21.30 -4.72 26.81
N ILE A 281 22.05 -4.04 27.69
CA ILE A 281 21.90 -2.60 27.93
C ILE A 281 22.25 -1.78 26.68
N GLN A 282 23.27 -2.21 25.92
CA GLN A 282 23.63 -1.55 24.65
C GLN A 282 22.51 -1.68 23.62
N LEU A 283 21.85 -2.84 23.50
CA LEU A 283 20.68 -3.03 22.64
C LEU A 283 19.52 -2.11 23.07
N ILE A 284 19.25 -1.99 24.37
CA ILE A 284 18.25 -1.05 24.88
C ILE A 284 18.62 0.39 24.54
N THR A 285 19.89 0.75 24.76
CA THR A 285 20.40 2.10 24.51
C THR A 285 20.30 2.46 23.02
N ALA A 286 20.64 1.53 22.14
CA ALA A 286 20.52 1.69 20.69
C ALA A 286 19.05 1.87 20.27
N HIS A 287 18.14 1.04 20.79
CA HIS A 287 16.72 1.16 20.49
C HIS A 287 16.13 2.49 20.98
N LEU A 288 16.43 2.91 22.21
CA LEU A 288 15.99 4.21 22.74
C LEU A 288 16.59 5.39 21.98
N THR A 289 17.84 5.28 21.52
CA THR A 289 18.47 6.33 20.70
C THR A 289 17.75 6.48 19.35
N GLN A 290 17.35 5.38 18.71
CA GLN A 290 16.71 5.41 17.39
C GLN A 290 15.20 5.73 17.46
N ASN A 291 14.48 5.03 18.34
CA ASN A 291 13.02 5.03 18.41
C ASN A 291 12.49 5.86 19.56
N GLY A 292 13.34 6.32 20.49
CA GLY A 292 12.98 7.28 21.54
C GLY A 292 12.05 6.77 22.66
N VAL A 293 11.31 5.70 22.39
CA VAL A 293 10.39 5.01 23.30
C VAL A 293 10.60 3.51 23.11
N MET A 294 10.41 2.74 24.17
CA MET A 294 10.46 1.29 24.15
C MET A 294 9.27 0.74 24.93
N ASP A 295 8.58 -0.24 24.37
CA ASP A 295 7.62 -1.06 25.10
C ASP A 295 8.41 -2.14 25.88
N PRO A 296 8.23 -2.26 27.21
CA PRO A 296 8.81 -3.34 28.00
C PRO A 296 8.60 -4.75 27.43
N GLY A 297 7.52 -5.00 26.70
CA GLY A 297 7.27 -6.30 26.06
C GLY A 297 8.35 -6.74 25.08
N LEU A 298 9.03 -5.78 24.43
CA LEU A 298 10.10 -6.05 23.46
C LEU A 298 11.30 -6.77 24.08
N LEU A 299 11.49 -6.69 25.40
CA LEU A 299 12.57 -7.36 26.11
C LEU A 299 12.45 -8.90 26.11
N TYR A 300 11.28 -9.41 25.67
CA TYR A 300 10.98 -10.84 25.50
C TYR A 300 10.89 -11.24 24.02
N GLU A 301 11.35 -10.40 23.10
CA GLU A 301 11.40 -10.66 21.66
C GLU A 301 12.85 -10.56 21.13
N SER A 302 13.09 -11.03 19.89
CA SER A 302 14.40 -10.81 19.23
C SER A 302 14.59 -9.31 18.98
N PRO A 303 15.78 -8.73 19.22
CA PRO A 303 17.09 -9.39 19.43
C PRO A 303 17.44 -9.75 20.88
N TYR A 304 16.57 -9.47 21.86
CA TYR A 304 16.86 -9.66 23.28
C TYR A 304 16.86 -11.13 23.69
N THR A 305 15.98 -11.93 23.08
CA THR A 305 15.92 -13.39 23.27
C THR A 305 17.07 -14.16 22.61
N ASP A 306 17.86 -13.49 21.75
CA ASP A 306 19.01 -14.12 21.10
C ASP A 306 20.21 -14.23 22.07
N LEU A 307 20.24 -13.37 23.11
CA LEU A 307 21.22 -13.41 24.18
C LEU A 307 20.88 -14.48 25.23
N ASP A 308 19.60 -14.64 25.56
CA ASP A 308 19.08 -15.71 26.42
C ASP A 308 17.62 -16.05 26.07
N PRO A 309 17.22 -17.32 26.01
CA PRO A 309 15.84 -17.72 25.70
C PRO A 309 14.76 -17.16 26.64
N LEU A 310 15.13 -16.79 27.88
CA LEU A 310 14.23 -16.15 28.85
C LEU A 310 14.26 -14.61 28.78
N GLY A 311 14.98 -14.03 27.82
CA GLY A 311 15.10 -12.59 27.62
C GLY A 311 15.73 -11.89 28.83
N VAL A 312 15.08 -10.83 29.30
CA VAL A 312 15.58 -10.03 30.44
C VAL A 312 15.72 -10.83 31.74
N GLU A 313 14.86 -11.83 31.96
CA GLU A 313 14.85 -12.65 33.18
C GLU A 313 15.96 -13.72 33.20
N GLY A 314 16.48 -14.09 32.04
CA GLY A 314 17.64 -14.99 31.94
C GLY A 314 18.96 -14.28 32.23
N ILE A 315 19.01 -12.96 32.00
CA ILE A 315 20.25 -12.16 32.04
C ILE A 315 20.37 -11.35 33.33
N PHE A 316 19.25 -10.93 33.92
CA PHE A 316 19.21 -10.11 35.13
C PHE A 316 18.45 -10.81 36.25
N GLY A 317 18.87 -10.58 37.50
CA GLY A 317 18.13 -11.06 38.67
C GLY A 317 16.80 -10.33 38.82
N GLN A 318 15.81 -10.93 39.49
CA GLN A 318 14.45 -10.37 39.61
C GLN A 318 14.42 -8.90 40.11
N ALA A 319 15.27 -8.55 41.08
CA ALA A 319 15.37 -7.17 41.57
C ALA A 319 15.94 -6.21 40.51
N GLU A 320 16.90 -6.66 39.71
CA GLU A 320 17.51 -5.86 38.64
C GLU A 320 16.55 -5.68 37.46
N VAL A 321 15.72 -6.68 37.15
CA VAL A 321 14.65 -6.55 36.16
C VAL A 321 13.67 -5.45 36.59
N ILE A 322 13.27 -5.43 37.86
CA ILE A 322 12.37 -4.40 38.40
C ILE A 322 13.01 -3.01 38.29
N ASP A 323 14.28 -2.87 38.69
CA ASP A 323 15.02 -1.61 38.57
C ASP A 323 15.10 -1.15 37.10
N LEU A 324 15.39 -2.06 36.18
CA LEU A 324 15.50 -1.76 34.75
C LEU A 324 14.16 -1.30 34.16
N LEU A 325 13.08 -1.98 34.50
CA LEU A 325 11.72 -1.59 34.08
C LEU A 325 11.32 -0.23 34.65
N ALA A 326 11.69 0.07 35.90
CA ALA A 326 11.45 1.38 36.50
C ALA A 326 12.20 2.51 35.78
N VAL A 327 13.44 2.25 35.32
CA VAL A 327 14.20 3.19 34.49
C VAL A 327 13.50 3.44 33.14
N LEU A 328 13.03 2.39 32.46
CA LEU A 328 12.31 2.52 31.20
C LEU A 328 10.99 3.29 31.37
N ASP A 329 10.26 3.03 32.46
CA ASP A 329 9.03 3.75 32.77
C ASP A 329 9.28 5.23 33.09
N ASP A 330 10.36 5.57 33.80
CA ASP A 330 10.75 6.96 34.03
C ASP A 330 11.06 7.69 32.71
N VAL A 331 11.79 7.06 31.79
CA VAL A 331 12.05 7.60 30.44
C VAL A 331 10.74 7.88 29.71
N ARG A 332 9.77 6.96 29.77
CA ARG A 332 8.46 7.11 29.14
C ARG A 332 7.67 8.25 29.79
N ARG A 333 7.59 8.30 31.12
CA ARG A 333 6.86 9.35 31.86
C ARG A 333 7.38 10.75 31.59
N ARG A 334 8.70 10.92 31.42
CA ARG A 334 9.29 12.22 31.05
C ARG A 334 8.90 12.71 29.65
N ALA A 335 8.26 11.90 28.80
CA ALA A 335 7.66 12.35 27.54
C ALA A 335 6.21 12.83 27.70
N LEU A 336 5.58 12.51 28.82
CA LEU A 336 4.22 12.90 29.15
C LEU A 336 4.25 14.22 29.94
N VAL A 337 3.10 14.91 29.96
CA VAL A 337 2.94 16.13 30.76
C VAL A 337 3.15 15.77 32.22
N SER A 338 4.08 16.47 32.87
CA SER A 338 4.29 16.43 34.31
C SER A 338 3.35 17.38 35.05
#